data_AF-A0A930X3G7-F1
#
_entry.id   AF-A0A930X3G7-F1
#
_cell.length_a   1.000
_cell.length_b   1.000
_cell.length_c   1.000
_cell.angle_alpha   90.00
_cell.angle_beta   90.00
_cell.angle_gamma   90.00
#
_symmetry.space_group_name_H-M   'P 1'
#
loop_
_entity.id
_entity.type
_entity.pdbx_description
1 polymer ?
#
loop_
_entity_poly.entity_id
_entity_poly.type
_entity_poly.pdbx_seq_one_letter_code
_entity_poly.pdbx_strand_id
1 'polypeptide(L)'
;MIDYLSLILRLTLWFLLTADLSLPNIVIGLLIAFLLPGSYAPSPPIRAWLKSLLETICAIPQAYQEAFEIILRPHNEETITMERVKPKRTPGLVFLDIFLITFTPKTIALKYHEEGWYEVHLIQRGKKVQRRKRS
;
A
#
# COMPACT_ATOMS: atom_id res chain seq x y z
N MET A 1 11.30 1.27 22.54
CA MET A 1 9.98 0.69 22.90
C MET A 1 9.26 0.15 21.64
N ILE A 2 9.89 -0.76 20.89
CA ILE A 2 9.35 -1.33 19.63
C ILE A 2 9.26 -2.88 19.70
N ASP A 3 9.80 -3.50 20.75
CA ASP A 3 9.88 -4.97 20.85
C ASP A 3 8.54 -5.63 21.13
N TYR A 4 7.68 -5.01 21.95
CA TYR A 4 6.37 -5.59 22.30
C TYR A 4 5.42 -5.70 21.11
N LEU A 5 5.37 -4.69 20.23
CA LEU A 5 4.50 -4.73 19.04
C LEU A 5 4.98 -5.80 18.06
N SER A 6 6.30 -5.91 17.89
CA SER A 6 6.91 -6.93 17.03
C SER A 6 6.64 -8.34 17.58
N LEU A 7 6.73 -8.52 18.89
CA LEU A 7 6.39 -9.78 19.57
C LEU A 7 4.90 -10.13 19.40
N ILE A 8 4.01 -9.17 19.65
CA ILE A 8 2.56 -9.36 19.47
C ILE A 8 2.25 -9.74 18.02
N LEU A 9 2.79 -9.00 17.05
CA LEU A 9 2.56 -9.28 15.62
C LEU A 9 3.09 -10.65 15.22
N ARG A 10 4.29 -11.04 15.67
CA ARG A 10 4.86 -12.38 15.41
C ARG A 10 3.97 -13.49 15.98
N LEU A 11 3.50 -13.32 17.22
CA LEU A 11 2.61 -14.28 17.86
C LEU A 11 1.24 -14.32 17.17
N THR A 12 0.67 -13.18 16.80
CA THR A 12 -0.58 -13.11 16.04
C THR A 12 -0.44 -13.83 14.70
N LEU A 13 0.64 -13.60 13.95
CA LEU A 13 0.90 -14.31 12.70
C LEU A 13 1.10 -15.81 12.90
N TRP A 14 1.80 -16.21 13.97
CA TRP A 14 1.98 -17.62 14.33
C TRP A 14 0.63 -18.31 14.63
N PHE A 15 -0.21 -17.72 15.47
CA PHE A 15 -1.53 -18.25 15.78
C PHE A 15 -2.48 -18.23 14.59
N LEU A 16 -2.38 -17.23 13.71
CA LEU A 16 -3.15 -17.18 12.48
C LEU A 16 -2.74 -18.30 11.51
N LEU A 17 -1.43 -18.59 11.41
CA LEU A 17 -0.90 -19.64 10.55
C LEU A 17 -1.25 -21.05 11.05
N THR A 18 -1.16 -21.25 12.36
CA THR A 18 -1.40 -22.55 12.99
C THR A 18 -2.88 -22.81 13.27
N ALA A 19 -3.69 -21.74 13.34
CA ALA A 19 -5.11 -21.77 13.71
C ALA A 19 -5.41 -22.56 15.02
N ASP A 20 -4.40 -22.72 15.88
CA ASP A 20 -4.45 -23.51 17.10
C ASP A 20 -3.95 -22.68 18.30
N LEU A 21 -4.73 -22.67 19.38
CA LEU A 21 -4.43 -21.98 20.65
C LEU A 21 -4.04 -22.96 21.76
N SER A 22 -3.63 -24.18 21.41
CA SER A 22 -3.16 -25.18 22.36
C SER A 22 -1.89 -24.72 23.10
N LEU A 23 -1.78 -25.12 24.37
CA LEU A 23 -0.62 -24.81 25.23
C LEU A 23 0.73 -25.15 24.58
N PRO A 24 0.92 -26.32 23.93
CA PRO A 24 2.17 -26.62 23.24
C PRO A 24 2.47 -25.63 22.11
N ASN A 25 1.46 -25.26 21.32
CA ASN A 25 1.63 -24.35 20.19
C ASN A 25 1.97 -22.92 20.64
N ILE A 26 1.42 -22.48 21.78
CA ILE A 26 1.76 -21.19 22.39
C ILE A 26 3.24 -21.15 22.80
N VAL A 27 3.74 -22.20 23.45
CA VAL A 27 5.14 -22.26 23.89
C VAL A 27 6.09 -22.26 22.69
N ILE A 28 5.77 -23.04 21.65
CA ILE A 28 6.55 -23.05 20.40
C ILE A 28 6.54 -21.67 19.73
N GLY A 29 5.37 -21.05 19.63
CA GLY A 29 5.23 -19.71 19.06
C GLY A 29 6.04 -18.66 19.81
N LEU A 30 6.08 -18.73 21.14
CA LEU A 30 6.89 -17.84 21.96
C LEU A 30 8.39 -18.04 21.69
N LEU A 31 8.87 -19.29 21.68
CA LEU A 31 10.27 -19.60 21.39
C LEU A 31 10.70 -19.09 20.01
N ILE A 32 9.88 -19.32 18.99
CA ILE A 32 10.14 -18.83 17.63
C ILE A 32 10.13 -17.31 17.58
N ALA A 33 9.17 -16.66 18.23
CA ALA A 33 9.08 -15.20 18.25
C ALA A 33 10.31 -14.53 18.87
N PHE A 34 10.93 -15.15 19.88
CA PHE A 34 12.20 -14.72 20.48
C PHE A 34 13.43 -15.08 19.65
N LEU A 35 13.43 -16.20 18.93
CA LEU A 35 14.55 -16.64 18.10
C LEU A 35 14.71 -15.77 16.84
N LEU A 36 13.62 -15.20 16.31
CA LEU A 36 13.71 -14.30 15.16
C LEU A 36 14.47 -13.00 15.51
N PRO A 37 15.46 -12.56 14.70
CA PRO A 37 16.20 -11.33 14.96
C PRO A 37 15.28 -10.11 14.96
N GLY A 38 15.47 -9.20 15.92
CA GLY A 38 14.75 -7.92 15.98
C GLY A 38 15.32 -6.93 14.95
N SER A 39 14.44 -6.19 14.25
CA SER A 39 14.86 -5.10 13.38
C SER A 39 15.09 -3.83 14.20
N TYR A 40 16.29 -3.25 14.10
CA TYR A 40 16.73 -2.09 14.89
C TYR A 40 16.27 -0.73 14.31
N ALA A 41 15.40 -0.74 13.29
CA ALA A 41 15.00 0.49 12.62
C ALA A 41 14.06 1.34 13.50
N PRO A 42 14.25 2.66 13.54
CA PRO A 42 13.31 3.56 14.22
C PRO A 42 11.96 3.51 13.50
N SER A 43 11.00 2.83 14.11
CA SER A 43 9.64 2.74 13.58
C SER A 43 8.93 4.10 13.72
N PRO A 44 8.26 4.58 12.66
CA PRO A 44 7.36 5.73 12.76
C PRO A 44 6.26 5.48 13.80
N PRO A 45 5.63 6.54 14.34
CA PRO A 45 4.57 6.41 15.33
C PRO A 45 3.42 5.53 14.80
N ILE A 46 2.92 4.61 15.63
CA ILE A 46 1.87 3.64 15.26
C ILE A 46 0.60 4.29 14.69
N ARG A 47 0.29 5.51 15.13
CA ARG A 47 -0.83 6.31 14.62
C ARG A 47 -0.67 6.63 13.13
N ALA A 48 0.55 6.88 12.66
CA ALA A 48 0.82 7.13 11.24
C ALA A 48 0.62 5.86 10.41
N TRP A 49 1.09 4.72 10.91
CA TRP A 49 0.85 3.41 10.29
C TRP A 49 -0.64 3.07 10.21
N LEU A 50 -1.36 3.18 11.34
CA LEU A 50 -2.79 2.85 11.39
C LEU A 50 -3.61 3.76 10.48
N LYS A 51 -3.29 5.06 10.44
CA LYS A 51 -3.94 6.02 9.53
C LYS A 51 -3.74 5.61 8.07
N SER A 52 -2.50 5.37 7.65
CA SER A 52 -2.23 5.00 6.26
C SER A 52 -2.76 3.60 5.92
N LEU A 53 -2.86 2.68 6.89
CA LEU A 53 -3.47 1.36 6.69
C LEU A 53 -4.98 1.49 6.45
N LEU A 54 -5.66 2.34 7.22
CA LEU A 54 -7.08 2.64 7.03
C LEU A 54 -7.33 3.35 5.68
N GLU A 55 -6.48 4.32 5.32
CA GLU A 55 -6.53 4.96 3.99
C GLU A 55 -6.41 3.91 2.87
N THR A 56 -5.51 2.93 3.02
CA THR A 56 -5.32 1.84 2.06
C THR A 56 -6.54 0.91 1.99
N ILE A 57 -7.09 0.50 3.14
CA ILE A 57 -8.29 -0.35 3.19
C ILE A 57 -9.49 0.37 2.55
N CYS A 58 -9.66 1.67 2.76
CA CYS A 58 -10.73 2.45 2.14
C CYS A 58 -10.51 2.66 0.63
N ALA A 59 -9.26 2.75 0.16
CA ALA A 59 -8.94 2.88 -1.25
C ALA A 59 -9.30 1.62 -2.05
N ILE A 60 -9.26 0.42 -1.45
CA ILE A 60 -9.57 -0.84 -2.15
C ILE A 60 -11.04 -0.90 -2.65
N PRO A 61 -12.09 -0.63 -1.84
CA PRO A 61 -13.46 -0.57 -2.36
C PRO A 61 -13.66 0.49 -3.45
N GLN A 62 -13.07 1.67 -3.27
CA GLN A 62 -13.11 2.72 -4.29
C GLN A 62 -12.46 2.22 -5.59
N ALA A 63 -11.36 1.47 -5.46
CA ALA A 63 -10.69 0.84 -6.59
C ALA A 63 -11.62 -0.08 -7.38
N TYR A 64 -12.35 -0.96 -6.71
CA TYR A 64 -13.29 -1.83 -7.41
C TYR A 64 -14.38 -1.06 -8.16
N GLN A 65 -14.89 0.04 -7.60
CA GLN A 65 -15.86 0.90 -8.29
C GLN A 65 -15.27 1.52 -9.56
N GLU A 66 -14.05 2.04 -9.47
CA GLU A 66 -13.36 2.66 -10.60
C GLU A 66 -12.98 1.64 -11.68
N ALA A 67 -12.58 0.42 -11.31
CA ALA A 67 -12.35 -0.67 -12.26
C ALA A 67 -13.64 -1.05 -13.01
N PHE A 68 -14.78 -1.09 -12.30
CA PHE A 68 -16.09 -1.34 -12.92
C PHE A 68 -16.49 -0.22 -13.89
N GLU A 69 -16.14 1.03 -13.58
CA GLU A 69 -16.35 2.17 -14.49
C GLU A 69 -15.54 2.01 -15.79
N ILE A 70 -14.28 1.53 -15.72
CA ILE A 70 -13.44 1.29 -16.91
C ILE A 70 -14.05 0.19 -17.80
N ILE A 71 -14.59 -0.88 -17.20
CA ILE A 71 -15.27 -1.96 -17.94
C ILE A 71 -16.50 -1.40 -18.69
N LEU A 72 -17.27 -0.52 -18.06
CA LEU A 72 -18.48 0.08 -18.65
C LEU A 72 -18.19 1.23 -19.62
N ARG A 73 -17.06 1.92 -19.45
CA ARG A 73 -16.64 3.08 -20.23
C ARG A 73 -15.15 2.97 -20.55
N PRO A 74 -14.76 2.50 -21.75
CA PRO A 74 -13.35 2.35 -22.09
C PRO A 74 -12.61 3.69 -22.03
N HIS A 75 -11.52 3.72 -21.28
CA HIS A 75 -10.58 4.84 -21.16
C HIS A 75 -9.37 4.50 -22.03
N ASN A 76 -9.14 5.24 -23.12
CA ASN A 76 -8.18 4.88 -24.18
C ASN A 76 -6.87 5.70 -24.17
N GLU A 77 -6.66 6.58 -23.18
CA GLU A 77 -5.44 7.40 -23.11
C GLU A 77 -4.60 7.00 -21.90
N GLU A 78 -3.33 6.69 -22.15
CA GLU A 78 -2.34 6.36 -21.13
C GLU A 78 -1.36 7.54 -21.01
N THR A 79 -1.02 7.94 -19.78
CA THR A 79 -0.09 9.07 -19.52
C THR A 79 0.76 8.77 -18.30
N ILE A 80 2.06 9.06 -18.36
CA ILE A 80 2.97 8.97 -17.21
C ILE A 80 3.11 10.36 -16.60
N THR A 81 2.85 10.51 -15.30
CA THR A 81 3.08 11.75 -14.56
C THR A 81 4.02 11.54 -13.39
N MET A 82 4.67 12.64 -12.97
CA MET A 82 5.51 12.67 -11.78
C MET A 82 4.69 13.22 -10.61
N GLU A 83 4.44 12.41 -9.59
CA GLU A 83 3.79 12.84 -8.36
C GLU A 83 4.79 12.99 -7.20
N ARG A 84 4.69 14.10 -6.47
CA ARG A 84 5.60 14.41 -5.38
C ARG A 84 5.17 13.73 -4.09
N VAL A 85 6.10 13.04 -3.42
CA VAL A 85 5.88 12.41 -2.11
C VAL A 85 5.74 13.51 -1.05
N LYS A 86 4.78 13.37 -0.13
CA LYS A 86 4.67 14.24 1.04
C LYS A 86 5.98 14.17 1.86
N PRO A 87 6.63 15.30 2.21
CA PRO A 87 7.93 15.30 2.86
C PRO A 87 7.87 14.64 4.25
N LYS A 88 8.97 13.96 4.65
CA LYS A 88 9.19 13.28 5.96
C LYS A 88 8.42 11.97 6.20
N ARG A 89 8.40 11.04 5.24
CA ARG A 89 7.90 9.68 5.45
C ARG A 89 9.03 8.69 5.70
N THR A 90 8.87 7.83 6.71
CA THR A 90 9.74 6.67 6.96
C THR A 90 9.57 5.61 5.88
N PRO A 91 10.56 4.71 5.64
CA PRO A 91 10.49 3.71 4.57
C PRO A 91 9.20 2.86 4.55
N GLY A 92 8.67 2.49 5.71
CA GLY A 92 7.40 1.75 5.80
C GLY A 92 6.15 2.54 5.35
N LEU A 93 6.15 3.86 5.51
CA LEU A 93 5.07 4.73 5.02
C LEU A 93 5.17 4.94 3.50
N VAL A 94 6.39 4.96 2.96
CA VAL A 94 6.65 4.97 1.50
C VAL A 94 6.12 3.68 0.87
N PHE A 95 6.40 2.53 1.48
CA PHE A 95 5.85 1.25 1.03
C PHE A 95 4.31 1.26 0.97
N LEU A 96 3.67 1.80 2.00
CA LEU A 96 2.21 1.87 2.07
C LEU A 96 1.60 2.81 1.03
N ASP A 97 2.30 3.90 0.69
CA ASP A 97 1.91 4.78 -0.42
C ASP A 97 1.98 4.06 -1.77
N ILE A 98 3.07 3.30 -2.02
CA ILE A 98 3.20 2.52 -3.25
C ILE A 98 2.07 1.49 -3.36
N PHE A 99 1.75 0.82 -2.25
CA PHE A 99 0.61 -0.09 -2.18
C PHE A 99 -0.69 0.64 -2.54
N LEU A 100 -0.96 1.79 -1.93
CA LEU A 100 -2.16 2.56 -2.22
C LEU A 100 -2.23 2.98 -3.71
N ILE A 101 -1.13 3.50 -4.27
CA ILE A 101 -1.08 3.91 -5.68
C ILE A 101 -1.32 2.72 -6.62
N THR A 102 -0.72 1.56 -6.34
CA THR A 102 -0.81 0.38 -7.21
C THR A 102 -2.14 -0.39 -7.08
N PHE A 103 -2.77 -0.37 -5.91
CA PHE A 103 -4.11 -0.94 -5.71
C PHE A 103 -5.24 0.01 -6.14
N THR A 104 -4.94 1.29 -6.39
CA THR A 104 -5.91 2.22 -6.98
C THR A 104 -5.94 2.02 -8.50
N PRO A 105 -7.05 1.65 -9.13
CA PRO A 105 -7.12 1.41 -10.55
C PRO A 105 -7.08 2.75 -11.25
N LYS A 106 -6.62 2.72 -12.50
CA LYS A 106 -6.18 3.91 -13.25
C LYS A 106 -4.81 4.45 -12.83
N THR A 107 -4.18 3.96 -11.76
CA THR A 107 -2.81 4.34 -11.39
C THR A 107 -1.90 3.13 -11.14
N ILE A 108 -0.65 3.19 -11.59
CA ILE A 108 0.40 2.22 -11.21
C ILE A 108 1.67 3.00 -10.87
N ALA A 109 2.21 2.80 -9.67
CA ALA A 109 3.53 3.32 -9.34
C ALA A 109 4.60 2.51 -10.10
N LEU A 110 5.39 3.18 -10.93
CA LEU A 110 6.43 2.57 -11.74
C LEU A 110 7.80 2.60 -11.04
N LYS A 111 8.18 3.76 -10.50
CA LYS A 111 9.46 3.95 -9.80
C LYS A 111 9.33 4.94 -8.65
N TYR A 112 10.00 4.62 -7.55
CA TYR A 112 10.27 5.56 -6.47
C TYR A 112 11.67 6.14 -6.65
N HIS A 113 11.76 7.47 -6.68
CA HIS A 113 13.03 8.19 -6.68
C HIS A 113 13.35 8.65 -5.26
N GLU A 114 14.60 8.43 -4.82
CA GLU A 114 15.06 8.76 -3.45
C GLU A 114 14.88 10.24 -3.08
N GLU A 115 14.74 11.11 -4.07
CA GLU A 115 14.45 12.54 -3.92
C GLU A 115 12.98 12.86 -3.53
N GLY A 116 12.14 11.84 -3.36
CA GLY A 116 10.74 12.01 -2.97
C GLY A 116 9.80 12.26 -4.15
N TRP A 117 10.02 11.56 -5.27
CA TRP A 117 9.11 11.54 -6.41
C TRP A 117 8.67 10.12 -6.76
N TYR A 118 7.41 9.94 -7.16
CA TYR A 118 6.91 8.71 -7.77
C TYR A 118 6.66 8.95 -9.27
N GLU A 119 7.14 8.05 -10.11
CA GLU A 119 6.62 7.88 -11.47
C GLU A 119 5.30 7.11 -11.37
N VAL A 120 4.20 7.73 -11.80
CA VAL A 120 2.86 7.13 -11.78
C VAL A 120 2.34 7.02 -13.20
N HIS A 121 1.99 5.81 -13.61
CA HIS A 121 1.26 5.55 -14.85
C HIS A 121 -0.23 5.77 -14.61
N LEU A 122 -0.83 6.71 -15.32
CA LEU A 122 -2.25 7.06 -15.26
C LEU A 122 -2.99 6.62 -16.51
N ILE A 123 -4.19 6.07 -16.34
CA ILE A 123 -5.13 5.83 -17.44
C ILE A 123 -6.19 6.94 -17.39
N GLN A 124 -6.21 7.80 -18.41
CA GLN A 124 -7.13 8.91 -18.55
C GLN A 124 -8.17 8.65 -19.63
N ARG A 125 -9.32 9.33 -19.49
CA ARG A 125 -10.35 9.33 -20.51
C ARG A 125 -9.95 10.30 -21.61
N GLY A 126 -9.76 9.80 -22.83
CA GLY A 126 -9.48 10.67 -23.95
C GLY A 126 -10.57 11.70 -24.18
N LYS A 127 -10.18 12.97 -24.25
CA LYS A 127 -11.09 14.01 -24.77
C LYS A 127 -11.36 13.64 -26.22
N LYS A 128 -12.63 13.42 -26.59
CA LYS A 128 -13.03 13.42 -28.00
C LYS A 128 -12.45 14.69 -28.61
N VAL A 129 -11.42 14.55 -29.44
CA VAL A 129 -10.92 15.63 -30.29
C VAL A 129 -12.09 15.97 -31.19
N GLN A 130 -12.84 17.00 -30.79
CA GLN A 130 -13.83 17.64 -31.65
C GLN A 130 -13.01 18.23 -32.79
N ARG A 131 -12.83 17.47 -33.87
CA ARG A 131 -12.31 17.97 -35.14
C ARG A 131 -13.18 19.17 -35.50
N ARG A 132 -12.71 20.37 -35.19
CA ARG A 132 -13.21 21.61 -35.77
C ARG A 132 -13.08 21.42 -37.29
N LYS A 133 -14.19 21.11 -37.95
CA LYS A 133 -14.32 21.32 -39.39
C LYS A 133 -14.05 22.80 -39.64
N ARG A 134 -12.88 23.13 -40.18
CA ARG A 134 -12.67 24.35 -40.94
C ARG A 134 -13.14 24.05 -42.35
N SER A 135 -14.27 24.61 -42.74
CA SER A 135 -14.63 24.99 -44.11
C SER A 135 -15.76 26.01 -44.01
#